data_AF-A0A382J1S9-F1
#
_entry.id   AF-A0A382J1S9-F1
#
_cell.length_a   1.000
_cell.length_b   1.000
_cell.length_c   1.000
_cell.angle_alpha   90.00
_cell.angle_beta   90.00
_cell.angle_gamma   90.00
#
_symmetry.space_group_name_H-M   'P 1'
#
loop_
_entity.id
_entity.type
_entity.pdbx_description
1 polymer ?
#
loop_
_entity_poly.entity_id
_entity_poly.type
_entity_poly.pdbx_seq_one_letter_code
_entity_poly.pdbx_strand_id
1 'polypeptide(L)'
;MKPQFDNKVMSSFFLWFDNKLLTNGEAYENTTGQFYSTSDEYYGYQTYSSSYSQFVSDASITGATIPVGLYVGDNLINVGEGGSDGLYDINYLNGKAYFSGVQSSDVTGSFSIKDFNIYLTNETEDQILFETKYTQRNKIDLTPAGLEANTKTYPVVYLKAMGTSNEPVSFGGQDITTVNVRAIVLAQSQFELDAIGSIFRDTKKTLVPFFEESEMPFNSFGGYKDSVQYNYTGVAASKNSINSCFVEDVYVSSFDRGVQSQINSINPDIFTCIIDFELNNFRYPRND
;
A
#
# COMPACT_ATOMS: atom_id res chain seq x y z
N MET A 1 22.88 5.48 0.53
CA MET A 1 22.98 5.26 -0.94
C MET A 1 21.89 6.10 -1.59
N LYS A 2 22.16 6.76 -2.73
CA LYS A 2 21.12 7.53 -3.41
C LYS A 2 20.13 6.59 -4.12
N PRO A 3 18.81 6.86 -4.10
CA PRO A 3 17.84 6.05 -4.81
C PRO A 3 18.20 5.88 -6.29
N GLN A 4 18.15 4.65 -6.80
CA GLN A 4 18.41 4.33 -8.21
C GLN A 4 17.09 4.06 -8.95
N PHE A 5 17.16 3.83 -10.25
CA PHE A 5 16.00 3.62 -11.14
C PHE A 5 15.00 2.60 -10.56
N ASP A 6 15.45 1.40 -10.17
CA ASP A 6 14.58 0.34 -9.67
C ASP A 6 13.85 0.75 -8.37
N ASN A 7 14.51 1.51 -7.48
CA ASN A 7 13.87 2.03 -6.26
C ASN A 7 12.75 3.00 -6.59
N LYS A 8 12.97 3.88 -7.57
CA LYS A 8 11.98 4.86 -8.03
C LYS A 8 10.79 4.16 -8.69
N VAL A 9 11.05 3.21 -9.58
CA VAL A 9 10.01 2.46 -10.30
C VAL A 9 9.12 1.72 -9.30
N MET A 10 9.69 0.92 -8.39
CA MET A 10 8.90 0.13 -7.45
C MET A 10 8.07 0.98 -6.48
N SER A 11 8.65 2.05 -5.95
CA SER A 11 7.94 2.96 -5.04
C SER A 11 6.82 3.71 -5.78
N SER A 12 7.07 4.14 -7.01
CA SER A 12 6.05 4.79 -7.85
C SER A 12 4.95 3.84 -8.27
N PHE A 13 5.31 2.59 -8.60
CA PHE A 13 4.37 1.55 -8.98
C PHE A 13 3.45 1.18 -7.81
N PHE A 14 3.97 1.14 -6.57
CA PHE A 14 3.16 0.96 -5.37
C PHE A 14 2.07 2.04 -5.26
N LEU A 15 2.44 3.31 -5.41
CA LEU A 15 1.50 4.43 -5.35
C LEU A 15 0.48 4.41 -6.50
N TRP A 16 0.93 4.09 -7.72
CA TRP A 16 0.07 3.95 -8.89
C TRP A 16 -0.94 2.81 -8.72
N PHE A 17 -0.48 1.64 -8.25
CA PHE A 17 -1.32 0.47 -8.04
C PHE A 17 -2.39 0.77 -6.99
N ASP A 18 -2.00 1.36 -5.86
CA ASP A 18 -2.91 1.78 -4.80
C ASP A 18 -3.98 2.74 -5.31
N ASN A 19 -3.57 3.82 -5.99
CA ASN A 19 -4.51 4.80 -6.54
C ASN A 19 -5.48 4.17 -7.56
N LYS A 20 -5.01 3.28 -8.44
CA LYS A 20 -5.86 2.61 -9.43
C LYS A 20 -6.88 1.70 -8.79
N LEU A 21 -6.48 0.95 -7.78
CA LEU A 21 -7.40 0.07 -7.04
C LEU A 21 -8.48 0.88 -6.33
N LEU A 22 -8.09 1.97 -5.65
CA LEU A 22 -9.01 2.83 -4.91
C LEU A 22 -9.94 3.64 -5.83
N THR A 23 -9.45 4.12 -6.98
CA THR A 23 -10.24 4.95 -7.89
C THR A 23 -11.19 4.13 -8.75
N ASN A 24 -10.72 3.02 -9.33
CA ASN A 24 -11.51 2.23 -10.27
C ASN A 24 -12.34 1.15 -9.58
N GLY A 25 -11.86 0.63 -8.45
CA GLY A 25 -12.53 -0.41 -7.68
C GLY A 25 -13.39 0.12 -6.54
N GLU A 26 -13.27 1.43 -6.20
CA GLU A 26 -13.84 2.00 -4.97
C GLU A 26 -13.53 1.11 -3.75
N ALA A 27 -12.32 0.53 -3.74
CA ALA A 27 -11.91 -0.55 -2.86
C ALA A 27 -11.54 -0.05 -1.46
N TYR A 28 -12.48 0.65 -0.82
CA TYR A 28 -12.35 1.19 0.52
C TYR A 28 -13.72 1.29 1.20
N GLU A 29 -13.70 1.29 2.54
CA GLU A 29 -14.89 1.46 3.36
C GLU A 29 -14.66 2.57 4.38
N ASN A 30 -15.59 3.52 4.47
CA ASN A 30 -15.57 4.56 5.50
C ASN A 30 -16.07 3.98 6.82
N THR A 31 -15.26 4.11 7.87
CA THR A 31 -15.61 3.61 9.19
C THR A 31 -15.13 4.54 10.31
N THR A 32 -15.56 4.24 11.52
CA THR A 32 -15.05 4.84 12.75
C THR A 32 -14.47 3.75 13.62
N GLY A 33 -13.32 3.98 14.22
CA GLY A 33 -12.67 2.98 15.06
C GLY A 33 -11.91 3.57 16.22
N GLN A 34 -11.68 2.72 17.21
CA GLN A 34 -10.81 3.00 18.34
C GLN A 34 -9.37 2.58 18.03
N PHE A 35 -8.42 3.33 18.57
CA PHE A 35 -7.01 2.99 18.59
C PHE A 35 -6.64 2.55 20.00
N TYR A 36 -6.10 1.35 20.12
CA TYR A 36 -5.77 0.72 21.40
C TYR A 36 -4.31 0.95 21.72
N SER A 37 -4.01 1.30 22.97
CA SER A 37 -2.64 1.41 23.43
C SER A 37 -1.92 0.08 23.26
N THR A 38 -0.75 0.12 22.65
CA THR A 38 0.16 -1.02 22.50
C THR A 38 1.42 -0.77 23.30
N SER A 39 2.02 -1.83 23.85
CA SER A 39 3.23 -1.72 24.68
C SER A 39 4.48 -1.28 23.92
N ASP A 40 4.41 -1.23 22.59
CA ASP A 40 5.54 -0.89 21.74
C ASP A 40 5.69 0.63 21.62
N GLU A 41 6.74 1.17 22.23
CA GLU A 41 7.16 2.54 21.95
C GLU A 41 7.94 2.59 20.63
N TYR A 42 7.62 3.55 19.77
CA TYR A 42 8.34 3.78 18.52
C TYR A 42 9.04 5.13 18.57
N TYR A 43 10.38 5.12 18.60
CA TYR A 43 11.21 6.34 18.74
C TYR A 43 10.82 7.24 19.93
N GLY A 44 10.37 6.63 21.04
CA GLY A 44 9.95 7.37 22.26
C GLY A 44 8.52 7.91 22.21
N TYR A 45 7.75 7.60 21.17
CA TYR A 45 6.32 7.89 21.09
C TYR A 45 5.49 6.69 21.53
N GLN A 46 4.37 6.98 22.19
CA GLN A 46 3.37 5.99 22.60
C GLN A 46 2.56 5.55 21.37
N THR A 47 2.52 4.25 21.11
CA THR A 47 1.85 3.70 19.93
C THR A 47 0.43 3.28 20.28
N TYR A 48 -0.52 3.76 19.48
CA TYR A 48 -1.91 3.36 19.51
C TYR A 48 -2.26 2.70 18.17
N SER A 49 -2.70 1.44 18.21
CA SER A 49 -2.95 0.65 17.00
C SER A 49 -4.45 0.47 16.77
N SER A 50 -4.88 0.65 15.54
CA SER A 50 -6.24 0.32 15.10
C SER A 50 -6.40 -1.19 14.93
N SER A 51 -7.65 -1.65 14.87
CA SER A 51 -7.99 -3.02 14.47
C SER A 51 -7.81 -3.28 12.96
N TYR A 52 -7.46 -2.25 12.19
CA TYR A 52 -7.26 -2.33 10.73
C TYR A 52 -5.82 -2.04 10.33
N SER A 53 -5.33 -2.72 9.30
CA SER A 53 -3.91 -2.66 8.91
C SER A 53 -3.53 -1.45 8.06
N GLN A 54 -4.42 -0.93 7.21
CA GLN A 54 -4.11 0.21 6.33
C GLN A 54 -5.31 1.13 6.14
N PHE A 55 -5.01 2.42 6.03
CA PHE A 55 -5.98 3.47 5.74
C PHE A 55 -5.74 4.08 4.37
N VAL A 56 -6.78 4.64 3.78
CA VAL A 56 -6.62 5.50 2.60
C VAL A 56 -5.87 6.76 3.02
N SER A 57 -4.82 7.07 2.28
CA SER A 57 -3.94 8.23 2.50
C SER A 57 -3.95 9.21 1.35
N ASP A 58 -4.59 8.90 0.23
CA ASP A 58 -4.55 9.70 -1.00
C ASP A 58 -5.79 10.59 -1.10
N ALA A 59 -5.60 11.90 -0.97
CA ALA A 59 -6.67 12.90 -1.03
C ALA A 59 -7.33 13.02 -2.40
N SER A 60 -6.76 12.41 -3.44
CA SER A 60 -7.40 12.36 -4.76
C SER A 60 -8.56 11.35 -4.85
N ILE A 61 -8.70 10.46 -3.86
CA ILE A 61 -9.76 9.46 -3.82
C ILE A 61 -11.06 10.12 -3.34
N THR A 62 -12.00 10.28 -4.27
CA THR A 62 -13.30 10.90 -3.98
C THR A 62 -14.13 9.99 -3.08
N GLY A 63 -14.66 10.54 -1.98
CA GLY A 63 -15.51 9.81 -1.03
C GLY A 63 -14.77 9.19 0.16
N ALA A 64 -13.44 9.11 0.10
CA ALA A 64 -12.63 8.60 1.20
C ALA A 64 -12.52 9.64 2.34
N THR A 65 -12.72 9.18 3.57
CA THR A 65 -12.44 9.92 4.81
C THR A 65 -11.00 9.68 5.22
N ILE A 66 -10.16 10.71 5.14
CA ILE A 66 -8.73 10.61 5.49
C ILE A 66 -8.50 11.32 6.82
N PRO A 67 -8.05 10.62 7.87
CA PRO A 67 -7.84 11.23 9.17
C PRO A 67 -6.61 12.13 9.12
N VAL A 68 -6.76 13.40 9.51
CA VAL A 68 -5.63 14.34 9.78
C VAL A 68 -5.48 14.66 11.27
N GLY A 69 -6.31 14.02 12.08
CA GLY A 69 -6.38 14.14 13.52
C GLY A 69 -7.21 13.00 14.11
N LEU A 70 -7.09 12.80 15.41
CA LEU A 70 -7.81 11.78 16.17
C LEU A 70 -8.48 12.43 17.38
N TYR A 71 -9.57 11.82 17.82
CA TYR A 71 -10.29 12.22 19.02
C TYR A 71 -9.68 11.52 20.24
N VAL A 72 -9.40 12.28 21.29
CA VAL A 72 -9.07 11.76 22.61
C VAL A 72 -10.23 12.12 23.54
N GLY A 73 -11.09 11.15 23.84
CA GLY A 73 -12.43 11.43 24.35
C GLY A 73 -13.22 12.27 23.34
N ASP A 74 -13.72 13.44 23.77
CA ASP A 74 -14.48 14.36 22.91
C ASP A 74 -13.61 15.40 22.18
N ASN A 75 -12.30 15.45 22.45
CA ASN A 75 -11.42 16.48 21.91
C ASN A 75 -10.66 16.00 20.67
N LEU A 76 -10.83 16.71 19.54
CA LEU A 76 -10.04 16.46 18.34
C LEU A 76 -8.63 17.05 18.50
N ILE A 77 -7.61 16.22 18.27
CA ILE A 77 -6.21 16.62 18.23
C ILE A 77 -5.69 16.35 16.81
N ASN A 78 -5.28 17.40 16.09
CA ASN A 78 -4.69 17.22 14.77
C ASN A 78 -3.22 16.80 14.89
N VAL A 79 -2.70 16.19 13.82
CA VAL A 79 -1.27 15.85 13.72
C VAL A 79 -0.43 17.12 13.92
N GLY A 80 0.52 17.06 14.87
CA GLY A 80 1.38 18.17 15.28
C GLY A 80 0.83 19.03 16.43
N GLU A 81 -0.39 18.79 16.91
CA GLU A 81 -1.01 19.52 18.03
C GLU A 81 -0.88 18.77 19.36
N GLY A 82 -1.05 19.48 20.49
CA GLY A 82 -1.18 18.90 21.83
C GLY A 82 0.11 18.80 22.66
N GLY A 83 1.27 19.22 22.13
CA GLY A 83 2.49 19.38 22.90
C GLY A 83 3.01 18.07 23.52
N SER A 84 3.15 18.03 24.85
CA SER A 84 3.69 16.87 25.58
C SER A 84 2.85 15.60 25.47
N ASP A 85 1.55 15.74 25.23
CA ASP A 85 0.60 14.62 25.06
C ASP A 85 -0.04 14.63 23.67
N GLY A 86 0.59 15.33 22.73
CA GLY A 86 0.07 15.59 21.40
C GLY A 86 0.09 14.39 20.46
N LEU A 87 -0.72 14.48 19.40
CA LEU A 87 -0.67 13.54 18.27
C LEU A 87 0.53 13.92 17.40
N TYR A 88 1.56 13.08 17.41
CA TYR A 88 2.76 13.31 16.63
C TYR A 88 2.57 12.95 15.15
N ASP A 89 2.03 11.75 14.87
CA ASP A 89 1.79 11.32 13.50
C ASP A 89 0.78 10.16 13.40
N ILE A 90 0.23 9.95 12.20
CA ILE A 90 -0.64 8.83 11.83
C ILE A 90 0.03 8.00 10.75
N ASN A 91 0.28 6.74 11.04
CA ASN A 91 0.81 5.77 10.08
C ASN A 91 -0.32 5.16 9.25
N TYR A 92 -0.56 5.72 8.06
CA TYR A 92 -1.59 5.21 7.14
C TYR A 92 -1.26 3.82 6.58
N LEU A 93 0.02 3.42 6.54
CA LEU A 93 0.48 2.15 5.96
C LEU A 93 0.41 0.97 6.93
N ASN A 94 0.25 1.23 8.24
CA ASN A 94 0.16 0.21 9.28
C ASN A 94 -1.02 0.41 10.25
N GLY A 95 -1.86 1.43 10.04
CA GLY A 95 -3.05 1.67 10.86
C GLY A 95 -2.73 2.07 12.31
N LYS A 96 -1.64 2.80 12.52
CA LYS A 96 -1.15 3.19 13.85
C LYS A 96 -1.16 4.70 14.02
N ALA A 97 -1.19 5.15 15.26
CA ALA A 97 -1.02 6.55 15.64
C ALA A 97 0.07 6.66 16.72
N TYR A 98 0.83 7.74 16.67
CA TYR A 98 1.93 7.99 17.59
C TYR A 98 1.65 9.24 18.40
N PHE A 99 1.65 9.12 19.73
CA PHE A 99 1.45 10.23 20.64
C PHE A 99 2.71 10.52 21.45
N SER A 100 2.96 11.79 21.76
CA SER A 100 4.08 12.23 22.59
C SER A 100 3.95 11.77 24.06
N GLY A 101 2.73 11.45 24.50
CA GLY A 101 2.42 11.04 25.86
C GLY A 101 1.26 10.05 25.91
N VAL A 102 1.08 9.44 27.09
CA VAL A 102 0.01 8.47 27.32
C VAL A 102 -1.33 9.19 27.41
N GLN A 103 -2.28 8.75 26.61
CA GLN A 103 -3.63 9.29 26.59
C GLN A 103 -4.46 8.72 27.74
N SER A 104 -5.15 9.61 28.45
CA SER A 104 -6.00 9.28 29.61
C SER A 104 -7.42 8.85 29.23
N SER A 105 -7.82 9.11 27.98
CA SER A 105 -9.13 8.78 27.42
C SER A 105 -8.97 7.91 26.17
N ASP A 106 -10.07 7.30 25.73
CA ASP A 106 -10.10 6.51 24.51
C ASP A 106 -9.72 7.34 23.30
N VAL A 107 -8.83 6.79 22.47
CA VAL A 107 -8.42 7.38 21.20
C VAL A 107 -9.31 6.83 20.09
N THR A 108 -10.03 7.67 19.38
CA THR A 108 -10.94 7.28 18.29
C THR A 108 -10.74 8.13 17.04
N GLY A 109 -11.21 7.65 15.89
CA GLY A 109 -11.13 8.41 14.65
C GLY A 109 -12.08 7.90 13.58
N SER A 110 -12.34 8.76 12.61
CA SER A 110 -13.07 8.43 11.38
C SER A 110 -12.08 8.33 10.23
N PHE A 111 -12.09 7.21 9.51
CA PHE A 111 -11.12 6.92 8.46
C PHE A 111 -11.66 5.91 7.45
N SER A 112 -11.15 5.95 6.23
CA SER A 112 -11.37 4.91 5.23
C SER A 112 -10.34 3.80 5.41
N ILE A 113 -10.82 2.57 5.55
CA ILE A 113 -9.98 1.37 5.49
C ILE A 113 -9.91 0.90 4.05
N LYS A 114 -8.75 0.38 3.62
CA LYS A 114 -8.64 -0.23 2.30
C LYS A 114 -9.25 -1.62 2.29
N ASP A 115 -9.89 -2.03 1.20
CA ASP A 115 -10.37 -3.41 1.06
C ASP A 115 -9.21 -4.39 0.87
N PHE A 116 -8.18 -3.96 0.14
CA PHE A 116 -6.91 -4.67 0.02
C PHE A 116 -5.79 -3.87 0.68
N ASN A 117 -5.08 -4.51 1.61
CA ASN A 117 -3.80 -3.99 2.06
C ASN A 117 -2.75 -4.20 0.96
N ILE A 118 -1.80 -3.29 0.81
CA ILE A 118 -0.75 -3.39 -0.20
C ILE A 118 0.62 -3.29 0.47
N TYR A 119 1.50 -4.23 0.15
CA TYR A 119 2.86 -4.27 0.66
C TYR A 119 3.87 -4.47 -0.46
N LEU A 120 5.01 -3.79 -0.36
CA LEU A 120 6.21 -4.17 -1.10
C LEU A 120 6.89 -5.33 -0.37
N THR A 121 7.35 -6.35 -1.10
CA THR A 121 8.01 -7.51 -0.49
C THR A 121 9.20 -8.01 -1.31
N ASN A 122 10.16 -8.59 -0.61
CA ASN A 122 11.27 -9.36 -1.16
C ASN A 122 11.17 -10.85 -0.79
N GLU A 123 10.13 -11.26 -0.07
CA GLU A 123 9.93 -12.64 0.34
C GLU A 123 9.66 -13.54 -0.88
N THR A 124 9.90 -14.84 -0.72
CA THR A 124 9.56 -15.82 -1.74
C THR A 124 8.05 -16.00 -1.81
N GLU A 125 7.55 -16.37 -3.00
CA GLU A 125 6.12 -16.63 -3.19
C GLU A 125 5.68 -17.79 -2.29
N ASP A 126 6.54 -18.80 -2.15
CA ASP A 126 6.27 -19.93 -1.28
C ASP A 126 6.10 -19.52 0.18
N GLN A 127 6.91 -18.58 0.69
CA GLN A 127 6.78 -18.09 2.06
C GLN A 127 5.46 -17.30 2.24
N ILE A 128 5.09 -16.47 1.26
CA ILE A 128 3.87 -15.68 1.30
C ILE A 128 2.63 -16.59 1.23
N LEU A 129 2.66 -17.64 0.39
CA LEU A 129 1.50 -18.49 0.12
C LEU A 129 1.36 -19.67 1.09
N PHE A 130 2.47 -20.25 1.53
CA PHE A 130 2.48 -21.51 2.29
C PHE A 130 3.13 -21.43 3.67
N GLU A 131 3.74 -20.31 4.06
CA GLU A 131 4.36 -20.22 5.41
C GLU A 131 3.71 -19.13 6.26
N THR A 132 3.24 -18.06 5.61
CA THR A 132 2.60 -16.94 6.30
C THR A 132 1.18 -17.30 6.73
N LYS A 133 0.92 -17.18 8.03
CA LYS A 133 -0.43 -17.26 8.59
C LYS A 133 -1.08 -15.87 8.56
N TYR A 134 -2.25 -15.79 7.95
CA TYR A 134 -3.02 -14.55 7.88
C TYR A 134 -4.12 -14.54 8.92
N THR A 135 -4.31 -13.40 9.58
CA THR A 135 -5.46 -13.19 10.45
C THR A 135 -6.59 -12.59 9.63
N GLN A 136 -7.80 -13.12 9.75
CA GLN A 136 -8.96 -12.54 9.12
C GLN A 136 -9.18 -11.13 9.67
N ARG A 137 -9.50 -10.18 8.79
CA ARG A 137 -10.02 -8.88 9.22
C ARG A 137 -11.24 -9.12 10.10
N ASN A 138 -11.24 -8.56 11.31
CA ASN A 138 -12.36 -8.69 12.23
C ASN A 138 -13.62 -8.09 11.58
N LYS A 139 -14.52 -8.95 11.08
CA LYS A 139 -15.81 -8.58 10.49
C LYS A 139 -16.99 -9.01 11.37
N ILE A 140 -16.75 -9.79 12.43
CA ILE A 140 -17.79 -10.39 13.28
C ILE A 140 -17.32 -10.35 14.75
N ASP A 141 -18.10 -9.69 15.62
CA ASP A 141 -18.23 -9.77 17.10
C ASP A 141 -17.09 -10.35 17.97
N LEU A 142 -15.83 -10.15 17.61
CA LEU A 142 -14.71 -10.26 18.54
C LEU A 142 -14.54 -8.91 19.23
N THR A 143 -14.17 -8.92 20.51
CA THR A 143 -13.81 -7.69 21.24
C THR A 143 -12.70 -6.99 20.44
N PRO A 144 -12.95 -5.81 19.87
CA PRO A 144 -11.97 -5.17 19.00
C PRO A 144 -10.73 -4.83 19.82
N ALA A 145 -9.57 -5.15 19.27
CA ALA A 145 -8.27 -4.87 19.85
C ALA A 145 -7.36 -4.29 18.78
N GLY A 146 -6.31 -3.59 19.20
CA GLY A 146 -5.29 -3.09 18.29
C GLY A 146 -4.56 -4.25 17.64
N LEU A 147 -4.25 -4.13 16.35
CA LEU A 147 -3.42 -5.13 15.70
C LEU A 147 -2.00 -5.09 16.28
N GLU A 148 -1.53 -6.27 16.67
CA GLU A 148 -0.14 -6.48 17.09
C GLU A 148 0.82 -6.08 15.97
N ALA A 149 2.03 -5.65 16.36
CA ALA A 149 3.06 -5.30 15.40
C ALA A 149 3.33 -6.45 14.41
N ASN A 150 3.48 -6.09 13.14
CA ASN A 150 3.74 -7.01 12.02
C ASN A 150 2.61 -8.00 11.67
N THR A 151 1.44 -7.92 12.30
CA THR A 151 0.29 -8.74 11.90
C THR A 151 -0.17 -8.35 10.50
N LYS A 152 -0.28 -9.34 9.60
CA LYS A 152 -0.80 -9.16 8.24
C LYS A 152 -2.24 -9.67 8.16
N THR A 153 -3.16 -8.77 7.83
CA THR A 153 -4.57 -9.12 7.61
C THR A 153 -4.87 -9.26 6.13
N TYR A 154 -5.79 -10.17 5.78
CA TYR A 154 -6.30 -10.33 4.42
C TYR A 154 -7.71 -9.71 4.29
N PRO A 155 -8.09 -9.12 3.13
CA PRO A 155 -7.42 -9.16 1.83
C PRO A 155 -6.11 -8.36 1.73
N VAL A 156 -5.15 -8.86 0.93
CA VAL A 156 -3.81 -8.28 0.78
C VAL A 156 -3.22 -8.51 -0.61
N VAL A 157 -2.43 -7.55 -1.08
CA VAL A 157 -1.63 -7.60 -2.30
C VAL A 157 -0.16 -7.40 -1.95
N TYR A 158 0.68 -8.32 -2.40
CA TYR A 158 2.13 -8.22 -2.30
C TYR A 158 2.74 -7.87 -3.64
N LEU A 159 3.42 -6.74 -3.73
CA LEU A 159 4.13 -6.29 -4.91
C LEU A 159 5.61 -6.65 -4.79
N LYS A 160 6.13 -7.33 -5.81
CA LYS A 160 7.49 -7.85 -5.85
C LYS A 160 8.16 -7.51 -7.18
N ALA A 161 9.41 -7.06 -7.13
CA ALA A 161 10.25 -6.91 -8.31
C ALA A 161 10.77 -8.29 -8.73
N MET A 162 10.52 -8.68 -9.98
CA MET A 162 10.95 -9.97 -10.54
C MET A 162 12.26 -9.87 -11.33
N GLY A 163 12.74 -8.66 -11.56
CA GLY A 163 14.00 -8.40 -12.23
C GLY A 163 13.88 -7.27 -13.25
N THR A 164 15.04 -6.74 -13.63
CA THR A 164 15.18 -5.64 -14.58
C THR A 164 16.25 -5.96 -15.61
N SER A 165 16.03 -5.55 -16.85
CA SER A 165 16.99 -5.74 -17.94
C SER A 165 17.04 -4.51 -18.84
N ASN A 166 18.23 -4.19 -19.35
CA ASN A 166 18.42 -3.12 -20.32
C ASN A 166 18.76 -3.76 -21.68
N GLU A 167 18.01 -3.40 -22.71
CA GLU A 167 18.34 -3.74 -24.10
C GLU A 167 18.70 -2.48 -24.89
N PRO A 168 19.82 -2.47 -25.63
CA PRO A 168 20.22 -1.30 -26.40
C PRO A 168 19.30 -1.09 -27.61
N VAL A 169 18.85 0.14 -27.78
CA VAL A 169 18.03 0.61 -28.92
C VAL A 169 18.66 1.86 -29.54
N SER A 170 18.04 2.41 -30.59
CA SER A 170 18.49 3.65 -31.23
C SER A 170 19.99 3.65 -31.59
N PHE A 171 20.46 2.56 -32.23
CA PHE A 171 21.86 2.34 -32.60
C PHE A 171 22.86 2.45 -31.43
N GLY A 172 22.42 2.13 -30.21
CA GLY A 172 23.25 2.18 -29.00
C GLY A 172 23.26 3.54 -28.30
N GLY A 173 22.43 4.48 -28.74
CA GLY A 173 22.24 5.77 -28.07
C GLY A 173 21.41 5.66 -26.80
N GLN A 174 20.37 4.82 -26.78
CA GLN A 174 19.40 4.68 -25.69
C GLN A 174 19.21 3.21 -25.35
N ASP A 175 18.76 2.90 -24.13
CA ASP A 175 18.35 1.55 -23.75
C ASP A 175 16.85 1.54 -23.45
N ILE A 176 16.16 0.49 -23.90
CA ILE A 176 14.86 0.12 -23.34
C ILE A 176 15.12 -0.69 -22.07
N THR A 177 14.59 -0.21 -20.95
CA THR A 177 14.67 -0.89 -19.68
C THR A 177 13.32 -1.53 -19.38
N THR A 178 13.32 -2.85 -19.28
CA THR A 178 12.15 -3.64 -18.93
C THR A 178 12.23 -3.98 -17.45
N VAL A 179 11.14 -3.73 -16.73
CA VAL A 179 10.98 -4.02 -15.30
C VAL A 179 9.78 -4.95 -15.16
N ASN A 180 10.01 -6.13 -14.62
CA ASN A 180 8.97 -7.09 -14.34
C ASN A 180 8.52 -6.95 -12.88
N VAL A 181 7.23 -6.70 -12.68
CA VAL A 181 6.62 -6.58 -11.35
C VAL A 181 5.51 -7.61 -11.20
N ARG A 182 5.52 -8.34 -10.10
CA ARG A 182 4.51 -9.32 -9.77
C ARG A 182 3.68 -8.86 -8.58
N ALA A 183 2.36 -8.88 -8.73
CA ALA A 183 1.41 -8.70 -7.65
C ALA A 183 0.81 -10.05 -7.27
N ILE A 184 1.02 -10.48 -6.02
CA ILE A 184 0.42 -11.69 -5.45
C ILE A 184 -0.79 -11.24 -4.65
N VAL A 185 -1.98 -11.65 -5.07
CA VAL A 185 -3.24 -11.21 -4.49
C VAL A 185 -3.85 -12.34 -3.66
N LEU A 186 -4.21 -12.02 -2.41
CA LEU A 186 -4.95 -12.88 -1.49
C LEU A 186 -6.27 -12.19 -1.14
N ALA A 187 -7.39 -12.79 -1.53
CA ALA A 187 -8.73 -12.24 -1.35
C ALA A 187 -9.61 -13.14 -0.48
N GLN A 188 -10.70 -12.56 0.06
CA GLN A 188 -11.71 -13.30 0.84
C GLN A 188 -12.75 -13.97 -0.07
N SER A 189 -12.89 -13.50 -1.31
CA SER A 189 -13.82 -14.07 -2.28
C SER A 189 -13.26 -14.11 -3.70
N GLN A 190 -13.80 -15.02 -4.52
CA GLN A 190 -13.52 -15.06 -5.95
C GLN A 190 -13.97 -13.77 -6.66
N PHE A 191 -15.04 -13.12 -6.19
CA PHE A 191 -15.54 -11.88 -6.77
C PHE A 191 -14.52 -10.74 -6.66
N GLU A 192 -13.95 -10.56 -5.46
CA GLU A 192 -12.88 -9.57 -5.23
C GLU A 192 -11.65 -9.84 -6.10
N LEU A 193 -11.30 -11.12 -6.27
CA LEU A 193 -10.17 -11.56 -7.09
C LEU A 193 -10.38 -11.31 -8.58
N ASP A 194 -11.57 -11.58 -9.10
CA ASP A 194 -11.92 -11.31 -10.49
C ASP A 194 -12.00 -9.81 -10.77
N ALA A 195 -12.50 -9.03 -9.80
CA ALA A 195 -12.59 -7.57 -9.88
C ALA A 195 -11.20 -6.92 -9.97
N ILE A 196 -10.30 -7.22 -9.03
CA ILE A 196 -8.93 -6.69 -9.06
C ILE A 196 -8.17 -7.15 -10.30
N GLY A 197 -8.31 -8.42 -10.70
CA GLY A 197 -7.74 -8.93 -11.94
C GLY A 197 -8.22 -8.16 -13.17
N SER A 198 -9.53 -7.89 -13.27
CA SER A 198 -10.08 -7.13 -14.40
C SER A 198 -9.61 -5.67 -14.41
N ILE A 199 -9.60 -5.00 -13.26
CA ILE A 199 -9.16 -3.61 -13.13
C ILE A 199 -7.74 -3.46 -13.68
N PHE A 200 -6.82 -4.33 -13.26
CA PHE A 200 -5.43 -4.23 -13.67
C PHE A 200 -5.16 -4.77 -15.06
N ARG A 201 -5.87 -5.80 -15.53
CA ARG A 201 -5.76 -6.25 -16.93
C ARG A 201 -6.04 -5.12 -17.92
N ASP A 202 -6.99 -4.25 -17.59
CA ASP A 202 -7.38 -3.12 -18.44
C ASP A 202 -6.43 -1.91 -18.32
N THR A 203 -5.38 -1.99 -17.49
CA THR A 203 -4.31 -0.97 -17.40
C THR A 203 -3.19 -1.13 -18.42
N LYS A 204 -3.28 -2.12 -19.32
CA LYS A 204 -2.38 -2.26 -20.45
C LYS A 204 -2.34 -0.97 -21.27
N LYS A 205 -1.14 -0.55 -21.67
CA LYS A 205 -0.86 0.69 -22.42
C LYS A 205 -1.12 1.98 -21.64
N THR A 206 -1.07 1.93 -20.32
CA THR A 206 -1.12 3.13 -19.47
C THR A 206 0.26 3.55 -19.02
N LEU A 207 0.36 4.76 -18.46
CA LEU A 207 1.60 5.29 -17.89
C LEU A 207 1.58 5.18 -16.36
N VAL A 208 2.73 4.78 -15.82
CA VAL A 208 3.05 4.80 -14.39
C VAL A 208 4.00 5.98 -14.15
N PRO A 209 3.54 7.10 -13.56
CA PRO A 209 4.35 8.28 -13.32
C PRO A 209 5.44 8.01 -12.29
N PHE A 210 6.65 8.54 -12.52
CA PHE A 210 7.74 8.49 -11.54
C PHE A 210 7.60 9.57 -10.48
N PHE A 211 7.67 9.11 -9.23
CA PHE A 211 7.81 9.95 -8.05
C PHE A 211 9.29 10.07 -7.70
N GLU A 212 9.76 11.30 -7.61
CA GLU A 212 11.08 11.64 -7.09
C GLU A 212 11.08 11.61 -5.55
N GLU A 213 12.26 11.59 -4.95
CA GLU A 213 12.41 11.52 -3.48
C GLU A 213 11.72 12.69 -2.74
N SER A 214 11.67 13.87 -3.37
CA SER A 214 10.94 15.04 -2.84
C SER A 214 9.43 14.89 -2.93
N GLU A 215 8.93 14.04 -3.83
CA GLU A 215 7.50 13.83 -4.08
C GLU A 215 6.96 12.61 -3.34
N MET A 216 7.83 11.79 -2.75
CA MET A 216 7.41 10.65 -1.92
C MET A 216 6.60 11.16 -0.72
N PRO A 217 5.38 10.63 -0.52
CA PRO A 217 4.42 11.25 0.39
C PRO A 217 4.64 10.94 1.86
N PHE A 218 5.35 9.85 2.18
CA PHE A 218 5.44 9.34 3.54
C PHE A 218 6.79 9.58 4.19
N ASN A 219 6.75 9.90 5.47
CA ASN A 219 7.93 9.98 6.34
C ASN A 219 8.27 8.61 6.96
N SER A 220 9.26 8.55 7.86
CA SER A 220 9.68 7.31 8.54
C SER A 220 8.66 6.74 9.54
N PHE A 221 7.64 7.51 9.90
CA PHE A 221 6.52 7.10 10.74
C PHE A 221 5.32 6.64 9.89
N GLY A 222 5.39 6.77 8.56
CA GLY A 222 4.30 6.38 7.65
C GLY A 222 3.17 7.41 7.56
N GLY A 223 3.35 8.59 8.16
CA GLY A 223 2.48 9.74 7.96
C GLY A 223 3.02 10.70 6.91
N TYR A 224 2.34 11.84 6.72
CA TYR A 224 2.68 12.75 5.64
C TYR A 224 4.01 13.46 5.88
N LYS A 225 4.86 13.44 4.85
CA LYS A 225 6.09 14.22 4.83
C LYS A 225 5.76 15.72 4.82
N ASP A 226 6.48 16.48 5.63
CA ASP A 226 6.34 17.94 5.76
C ASP A 226 4.91 18.41 6.09
N SER A 227 4.09 17.53 6.69
CA SER A 227 2.66 17.78 6.99
C SER A 227 1.83 18.16 5.76
N VAL A 228 2.27 17.79 4.55
CA VAL A 228 1.53 18.05 3.31
C VAL A 228 0.72 16.81 2.93
N GLN A 229 -0.60 16.97 2.89
CA GLN A 229 -1.49 15.86 2.52
C GLN A 229 -1.17 15.31 1.13
N TYR A 230 -1.00 14.00 1.05
CA TYR A 230 -0.71 13.31 -0.20
C TYR A 230 -1.88 13.40 -1.19
N ASN A 231 -1.56 13.72 -2.45
CA ASN A 231 -2.51 13.71 -3.55
C ASN A 231 -1.84 13.13 -4.81
N TYR A 232 -2.20 11.90 -5.18
CA TYR A 232 -1.59 11.21 -6.32
C TYR A 232 -1.88 11.92 -7.64
N THR A 233 -3.14 12.28 -7.91
CA THR A 233 -3.53 12.87 -9.22
C THR A 233 -2.88 14.23 -9.46
N GLY A 234 -2.67 15.02 -8.41
CA GLY A 234 -1.97 16.30 -8.47
C GLY A 234 -0.51 16.13 -8.90
N VAL A 235 0.21 15.15 -8.33
CA VAL A 235 1.59 14.85 -8.73
C VAL A 235 1.62 14.23 -10.12
N ALA A 236 0.76 13.25 -10.39
CA ALA A 236 0.69 12.53 -11.66
C ALA A 236 0.38 13.44 -12.85
N ALA A 237 -0.46 14.48 -12.67
CA ALA A 237 -0.80 15.43 -13.72
C ALA A 237 0.40 16.25 -14.23
N SER A 238 1.46 16.39 -13.43
CA SER A 238 2.69 17.08 -13.84
C SER A 238 3.64 16.20 -14.67
N LYS A 239 3.35 14.89 -14.77
CA LYS A 239 4.24 13.90 -15.37
C LYS A 239 3.87 13.65 -16.82
N ASN A 240 4.89 13.54 -17.66
CA ASN A 240 4.76 13.20 -19.07
C ASN A 240 5.35 11.80 -19.32
N SER A 241 5.37 11.38 -20.58
CA SER A 241 5.91 10.07 -21.00
C SER A 241 7.41 9.88 -20.71
N ILE A 242 8.18 10.95 -20.54
CA ILE A 242 9.62 10.87 -20.19
C ILE A 242 9.76 10.50 -18.72
N ASN A 243 8.89 11.04 -17.87
CA ASN A 243 8.89 10.86 -16.41
C ASN A 243 7.94 9.73 -15.99
N SER A 244 7.75 8.72 -16.83
CA SER A 244 6.84 7.60 -16.57
C SER A 244 7.38 6.29 -17.15
N CYS A 245 6.99 5.17 -16.55
CA CYS A 245 7.05 3.85 -17.18
C CYS A 245 5.79 3.60 -18.01
N PHE A 246 5.92 2.89 -19.11
CA PHE A 246 4.80 2.40 -19.90
C PHE A 246 4.46 0.97 -19.49
N VAL A 247 3.19 0.68 -19.23
CA VAL A 247 2.71 -0.69 -18.98
C VAL A 247 2.53 -1.37 -20.33
N GLU A 248 3.48 -2.22 -20.74
CA GLU A 248 3.44 -2.93 -22.01
C GLU A 248 2.38 -4.03 -21.97
N ASP A 249 2.47 -4.87 -20.93
CA ASP A 249 1.65 -6.05 -20.79
C ASP A 249 1.25 -6.30 -19.33
N VAL A 250 0.06 -6.88 -19.17
CA VAL A 250 -0.49 -7.30 -17.88
C VAL A 250 -1.11 -8.69 -18.05
N TYR A 251 -0.65 -9.65 -17.26
CA TYR A 251 -1.13 -11.02 -17.27
C TYR A 251 -1.72 -11.38 -15.91
N VAL A 252 -2.98 -11.82 -15.90
CA VAL A 252 -3.63 -12.32 -14.70
C VAL A 252 -3.68 -13.84 -14.80
N SER A 253 -3.12 -14.52 -13.80
CA SER A 253 -3.09 -15.98 -13.72
C SER A 253 -3.68 -16.46 -12.39
N SER A 254 -4.47 -17.52 -12.46
CA SER A 254 -5.00 -18.23 -11.30
C SER A 254 -4.22 -19.52 -11.08
N PHE A 255 -4.21 -19.97 -9.83
CA PHE A 255 -3.59 -21.25 -9.48
C PHE A 255 -4.49 -22.43 -9.82
N ASP A 256 -3.87 -23.56 -10.15
CA ASP A 256 -4.59 -24.82 -10.31
C ASP A 256 -5.20 -25.25 -8.97
N ARG A 257 -6.28 -26.04 -9.04
CA ARG A 257 -7.03 -26.56 -7.88
C ARG A 257 -6.14 -27.32 -6.90
N GLY A 258 -5.11 -28.02 -7.39
CA GLY A 258 -4.16 -28.73 -6.53
C GLY A 258 -3.37 -27.78 -5.63
N VAL A 259 -2.82 -26.71 -6.20
CA VAL A 259 -2.06 -25.70 -5.47
C VAL A 259 -2.98 -24.91 -4.52
N GLN A 260 -4.17 -24.53 -5.00
CA GLN A 260 -5.15 -23.84 -4.17
C GLN A 260 -5.57 -24.67 -2.94
N SER A 261 -5.68 -26.00 -3.08
CA SER A 261 -6.00 -26.87 -1.94
C SER A 261 -4.91 -26.88 -0.87
N GLN A 262 -3.65 -26.70 -1.25
CA GLN A 262 -2.53 -26.61 -0.30
C GLN A 262 -2.51 -25.26 0.41
N ILE A 263 -2.76 -24.16 -0.31
CA ILE A 263 -2.89 -22.82 0.30
C ILE A 263 -4.02 -22.83 1.34
N ASN A 264 -5.17 -23.42 0.96
CA ASN A 264 -6.35 -23.50 1.83
C ASN A 264 -6.12 -24.38 3.07
N SER A 265 -5.12 -25.26 3.08
CA SER A 265 -4.80 -26.09 4.25
C SER A 265 -4.19 -25.28 5.40
N ILE A 266 -3.60 -24.13 5.08
CA ILE A 266 -2.91 -23.25 6.04
C ILE A 266 -3.80 -22.07 6.40
N ASN A 267 -4.43 -21.48 5.38
CA ASN A 267 -5.38 -20.39 5.53
C ASN A 267 -6.69 -20.75 4.80
N PRO A 268 -7.71 -21.26 5.52
CA PRO A 268 -8.99 -21.61 4.90
C PRO A 268 -9.66 -20.37 4.31
N ASP A 269 -10.43 -20.57 3.24
CA ASP A 269 -11.25 -19.53 2.57
C ASP A 269 -10.46 -18.36 1.97
N ILE A 270 -9.19 -18.56 1.61
CA ILE A 270 -8.42 -17.60 0.82
C ILE A 270 -8.47 -17.96 -0.66
N PHE A 271 -8.70 -16.97 -1.51
CA PHE A 271 -8.58 -17.10 -2.97
C PHE A 271 -7.33 -16.36 -3.44
N THR A 272 -6.60 -16.96 -4.38
CA THR A 272 -5.27 -16.46 -4.79
C THR A 272 -5.12 -16.30 -6.29
N CYS A 273 -4.50 -15.18 -6.71
CA CYS A 273 -4.09 -14.98 -8.09
C CYS A 273 -2.78 -14.19 -8.16
N ILE A 274 -2.13 -14.30 -9.31
CA ILE A 274 -0.94 -13.53 -9.65
C ILE A 274 -1.30 -12.58 -10.78
N ILE A 275 -0.89 -11.32 -10.65
CA ILE A 275 -0.92 -10.32 -11.71
C ILE A 275 0.52 -9.94 -12.04
N ASP A 276 0.97 -10.31 -13.23
CA ASP A 276 2.29 -9.97 -13.74
C ASP A 276 2.21 -8.72 -14.62
N PHE A 277 3.09 -7.76 -14.39
CA PHE A 277 3.21 -6.51 -15.12
C PHE A 277 4.58 -6.43 -15.78
N GLU A 278 4.58 -6.08 -17.06
CA GLU A 278 5.78 -5.70 -17.80
C GLU A 278 5.78 -4.18 -18.00
N LEU A 279 6.76 -3.50 -17.41
CA LEU A 279 6.94 -2.05 -17.52
C LEU A 279 8.15 -1.74 -18.38
N ASN A 280 7.99 -0.84 -19.36
CA ASN A 280 9.05 -0.40 -20.25
C ASN A 280 9.35 1.08 -20.07
N ASN A 281 10.63 1.44 -20.06
CA ASN A 281 11.08 2.83 -20.08
C ASN A 281 12.29 3.00 -20.99
N PHE A 282 12.25 4.03 -21.84
CA PHE A 282 13.37 4.36 -22.72
C PHE A 282 14.28 5.37 -22.01
N ARG A 283 15.51 4.98 -21.65
CA ARG A 283 16.43 5.81 -20.88
C ARG A 283 17.87 5.75 -21.37
N TYR A 284 18.71 6.65 -20.86
CA TYR A 284 20.13 6.77 -21.20
C TYR A 284 21.02 6.31 -20.02
N PRO A 285 21.06 5.01 -19.67
CA PRO A 285 21.67 4.55 -18.42
C PRO A 285 23.20 4.69 -18.37
N ARG A 286 23.84 5.04 -19.50
CA ARG A 286 25.30 5.21 -19.61
C ARG A 286 25.77 6.66 -19.50
N ASN A 287 24.83 7.61 -19.42
CA ASN A 287 25.12 9.05 -19.43
C ASN A 287 24.88 9.73 -18.06
N ASP A 288 24.55 8.94 -17.02
CA ASP A 288 24.33 9.39 -15.64
C ASP A 288 25.52 9.06 -14.71
#